data_AF-A0A0A9CTK7-F1
#
_entry.id   AF-A0A0A9CTK7-F1
#
_cell.length_a   1.000
_cell.length_b   1.000
_cell.length_c   1.000
_cell.angle_alpha   90.00
_cell.angle_beta   90.00
_cell.angle_gamma   90.00
#
_symmetry.space_group_name_H-M   'P 1'
#
loop_
_entity.id
_entity.type
_entity.pdbx_description
1 polymer ?
#
loop_
_entity_poly.entity_id
_entity_poly.type
_entity_poly.pdbx_seq_one_letter_code
_entity_poly.pdbx_strand_id
1 'polypeptide(L)' 'MDNGKLVPDQVVTDMAVSRLSQPDAQERGWLLDGYPRSFSQAQSLESRKIRPDIFIVLEVNITHASIF' A
#
# COMPACT_ATOMS: atom_id res chain seq x y z
N MET A 1 6.06 20.91 13.40
CA MET A 1 6.00 19.48 13.04
C MET A 1 4.67 19.28 12.33
N ASP A 2 4.74 18.68 11.14
CA ASP A 2 3.68 18.35 10.16
C ASP A 2 2.82 19.48 9.56
N ASN A 3 3.23 19.94 8.36
CA ASN A 3 2.43 20.82 7.50
C ASN A 3 1.24 20.11 6.82
N GLY A 4 0.80 18.93 7.28
CA GLY A 4 -0.34 18.19 6.71
C GLY A 4 -0.25 17.88 5.21
N LYS A 5 0.94 18.00 4.61
CA LYS A 5 1.14 17.79 3.18
C LYS A 5 1.23 16.30 2.91
N LEU A 6 0.50 15.85 1.91
CA LEU A 6 0.58 14.48 1.41
C LEU A 6 2.03 14.17 1.00
N VAL A 7 2.54 13.03 1.44
CA VAL A 7 3.82 12.50 0.97
C VAL A 7 3.66 12.20 -0.53
N PRO A 8 4.58 12.66 -1.41
CA PRO A 8 4.48 12.38 -2.84
C PRO A 8 4.48 10.88 -3.13
N ASP A 9 3.65 10.44 -4.08
CA ASP A 9 3.51 9.02 -4.48
C ASP A 9 4.84 8.33 -4.76
N GLN A 10 5.76 9.03 -5.43
CA GLN A 10 7.08 8.49 -5.76
C GLN A 10 7.88 8.14 -4.50
N VAL A 11 7.85 8.99 -3.48
CA VAL A 11 8.56 8.76 -2.21
C VAL A 11 7.99 7.53 -1.51
N VAL A 12 6.65 7.41 -1.46
CA VAL A 12 5.98 6.25 -0.86
C VAL A 12 6.33 4.97 -1.63
N THR A 13 6.34 5.03 -2.96
CA THR A 13 6.69 3.91 -3.84
C THR A 13 8.13 3.45 -3.59
N ASP A 14 9.08 4.36 -3.55
CA ASP A 14 10.49 4.01 -3.35
C ASP A 14 10.74 3.41 -1.95
N MET A 15 10.03 3.92 -0.93
CA MET A 15 10.04 3.32 0.41
C MET A 15 9.50 1.89 0.42
N ALA A 16 8.35 1.66 -0.24
CA ALA A 16 7.75 0.32 -0.33
C ALA A 16 8.66 -0.66 -1.07
N VAL A 17 9.20 -0.26 -2.23
CA VAL A 17 10.11 -1.10 -3.03
C VAL A 17 11.39 -1.43 -2.25
N SER A 18 11.98 -0.45 -1.57
CA SER A 18 13.14 -0.68 -0.71
C SER A 18 12.85 -1.71 0.38
N ARG A 19 11.68 -1.61 1.05
CA ARG A 19 11.28 -2.58 2.08
C ARG A 19 11.06 -3.99 1.53
N LEU A 20 10.39 -4.10 0.39
CA LEU A 20 10.12 -5.39 -0.27
C LEU A 20 11.39 -6.06 -0.81
N SER A 21 12.48 -5.30 -1.00
CA SER A 21 13.77 -5.84 -1.43
C SER A 21 14.57 -6.54 -0.32
N GLN A 22 14.16 -6.43 0.94
CA GLN A 22 14.89 -7.04 2.06
C GLN A 22 14.74 -8.58 2.06
N PRO A 23 15.74 -9.32 2.58
CA PRO A 23 15.75 -10.78 2.51
C PRO A 23 14.53 -11.46 3.14
N ASP A 24 14.05 -10.93 4.26
CA ASP A 24 12.87 -11.49 4.95
C ASP A 24 11.60 -11.41 4.10
N ALA A 25 11.40 -10.31 3.37
CA ALA A 25 10.26 -10.12 2.49
C ALA A 25 10.34 -11.00 1.23
N GLN A 26 11.54 -11.28 0.75
CA GLN A 26 11.76 -12.18 -0.39
C GLN A 26 11.61 -13.66 0.00
N GLU A 27 12.11 -14.04 1.18
CA GLU A 27 12.12 -15.44 1.63
C GLU A 27 10.81 -15.87 2.27
N ARG A 28 10.15 -14.98 3.02
CA ARG A 28 8.93 -15.29 3.80
C ARG A 28 7.67 -14.68 3.22
N GLY A 29 7.80 -13.87 2.18
CA GLY A 29 6.70 -13.09 1.61
C GLY A 29 6.42 -11.80 2.38
N TRP A 30 5.38 -11.10 1.96
CA TRP A 30 5.06 -9.76 2.43
C TRP A 30 3.55 -9.53 2.46
N LEU A 31 3.13 -8.58 3.30
CA LEU A 31 1.77 -8.06 3.35
C LEU A 31 1.87 -6.54 3.24
N LEU A 32 1.26 -5.97 2.19
CA LEU A 32 1.10 -4.53 2.07
C LEU A 32 -0.24 -4.15 2.70
N ASP A 33 -0.19 -3.33 3.75
CA ASP A 33 -1.36 -2.79 4.43
C ASP A 33 -1.56 -1.33 4.04
N GLY A 34 -2.72 -1.04 3.44
CA GLY A 34 -3.07 0.30 2.99
C GLY A 34 -2.19 0.84 1.87
N TYR A 35 -1.49 0.00 1.09
CA TYR A 35 -0.75 0.39 -0.12
C TYR A 35 -0.92 -0.69 -1.19
N PRO A 36 -1.09 -0.33 -2.48
CA PRO A 36 -1.21 1.02 -3.04
C PRO A 36 -2.56 1.69 -2.72
N ARG A 37 -2.60 3.04 -2.71
CA ARG A 37 -3.82 3.87 -2.53
C ARG A 37 -4.23 4.66 -3.78
N SER A 38 -3.38 4.69 -4.81
CA SER A 38 -3.66 5.38 -6.07
C SER A 38 -3.29 4.50 -7.26
N PHE A 39 -3.87 4.81 -8.42
CA PHE A 39 -3.57 4.10 -9.66
C PHE A 39 -2.08 4.23 -10.06
N SER A 40 -1.48 5.41 -9.86
CA SER A 40 -0.05 5.68 -10.11
C SER A 40 0.87 4.79 -9.26
N GLN A 41 0.53 4.60 -7.98
CA GLN A 41 1.27 3.70 -7.08
C GLN A 41 1.15 2.24 -7.54
N ALA A 42 -0.05 1.79 -7.91
CA ALA A 42 -0.28 0.44 -8.43
C ALA A 42 0.49 0.19 -9.74
N GLN A 43 0.43 1.14 -10.68
CA GLN A 43 1.18 1.06 -11.94
C GLN A 43 2.69 1.02 -11.71
N SER A 44 3.19 1.72 -10.68
CA SER A 44 4.61 1.71 -10.33
C SER A 44 5.08 0.34 -9.83
N LEU A 45 4.28 -0.34 -8.98
CA LEU A 45 4.56 -1.73 -8.57
C LEU A 45 4.55 -2.69 -9.77
N GLU A 46 3.54 -2.55 -10.62
CA GLU A 46 3.35 -3.36 -11.82
C GLU A 46 4.53 -3.24 -12.79
N SER A 47 5.03 -2.01 -13.03
CA SER A 47 6.20 -1.76 -13.88
C SER A 47 7.48 -2.45 -13.38
N ARG A 48 7.54 -2.74 -12.07
CA ARG A 48 8.64 -3.43 -11.39
C ARG A 48 8.37 -4.93 -11.19
N LYS A 49 7.25 -5.44 -11.71
CA LYS A 49 6.79 -6.83 -11.56
C LYS A 49 6.57 -7.25 -10.10
N ILE A 50 6.24 -6.31 -9.23
CA ILE A 50 5.86 -6.59 -7.84
C ILE A 50 4.34 -6.77 -7.84
N ARG A 51 3.89 -8.03 -7.74
CA ARG A 51 2.46 -8.37 -7.76
C ARG A 51 2.09 -9.19 -6.53
N PRO A 52 0.98 -8.86 -5.84
CA PRO A 52 0.47 -9.72 -4.78
C PRO A 52 -0.18 -10.95 -5.40
N ASP A 53 -0.14 -12.08 -4.69
CA ASP A 53 -0.90 -13.28 -5.06
C ASP A 53 -2.41 -13.11 -4.78
N ILE A 54 -2.73 -12.34 -3.73
CA ILE A 54 -4.10 -12.13 -3.23
C ILE A 54 -4.30 -10.66 -2.89
N PHE A 55 -5.46 -10.11 -3.27
CA PHE A 55 -5.91 -8.79 -2.83
C PHE A 55 -7.11 -8.95 -1.89
N ILE A 56 -6.96 -8.54 -0.64
CA ILE A 56 -7.98 -8.66 0.41
C ILE A 56 -8.71 -7.33 0.54
N VAL A 57 -10.02 -7.31 0.27
CA VAL A 57 -10.88 -6.14 0.47
C VAL A 57 -11.71 -6.36 1.72
N LEU A 58 -11.51 -5.50 2.72
CA LEU A 58 -12.34 -5.47 3.92
C LEU A 58 -13.53 -4.56 3.67
N GLU A 59 -14.68 -5.15 3.36
CA GLU A 59 -15.93 -4.42 3.17
C GLU A 59 -16.65 -4.24 4.51
N VAL A 60 -16.83 -3.00 4.93
CA VAL A 60 -17.53 -2.65 6.18
C VAL A 60 -18.82 -1.91 5.84
N ASN A 61 -19.96 -2.51 6.18
CA ASN A 61 -21.26 -1.91 5.95
C ASN A 61 -21.62 -0.92 7.06
N ILE A 62 -21.57 0.37 6.77
CA ILE A 62 -21.87 1.44 7.73
C ILE A 62 -23.37 1.75 7.71
N THR A 63 -24.22 0.76 8.03
CA THR A 63 -25.69 0.95 8.04
C THR A 63 -26.21 1.42 9.39
N HIS A 64 -25.36 1.50 10.43
CA HIS A 64 -25.76 1.88 11.78
C HIS A 64 -24.80 2.89 12.44
N ALA A 65 -24.28 3.86 11.69
CA ALA A 65 -23.66 5.04 12.29
C ALA A 65 -24.76 6.03 12.77
N SER A 66 -25.64 5.58 13.65
CA SER A 66 -26.38 6.46 14.56
C SER A 66 -25.47 6.75 15.75
N ILE A 67 -24.47 7.60 15.52
CA ILE A 67 -23.73 8.26 16.59
C ILE A 67 -23.73 9.75 16.28
N PHE A 68 -24.93 10.32 16.25
CA PHE A 68 -25.23 11.69 16.66
C PHE A 68 -26.59 11.64 17.36
#